data_AF-A0A5E7P574-F1
#
_entry.id   AF-A0A5E7P574-F1
#
_cell.length_a   1.000
_cell.length_b   1.000
_cell.length_c   1.000
_cell.angle_alpha   90.00
_cell.angle_beta   90.00
_cell.angle_gamma   90.00
#
_symmetry.space_group_name_H-M   'P 1'
#
loop_
_entity.id
_entity.type
_entity.pdbx_description
1 polymer ?
#
loop_
_entity_poly.entity_id
_entity_poly.type
_entity_poly.pdbx_seq_one_letter_code
_entity_poly.pdbx_strand_id
1 'polypeptide(L)'
;MNAFEVLRDSLYFFKRHLVSIVQLCLPLVIFEAFLLQLVDHNTDPDSFSSVSVVVGLLVYPLYTAALILFLDARTRGESPRTLDLLAMSARLWPRFALLTALNTLLILLGLSLYFLPGLMLMVMLAFGEYLLVLRGLGPLQAMKESLRLTRGHFWRILLCILCVMTPLWLLKGATLAVYPEPQNPVLAVLIDSAHSFLQLFTSVVLFRLFMLISESPDKRDGAV
;
A
#
# COMPACT_ATOMS: atom_id res chain seq x y z
N MET A 1 -15.68 17.24 -0.73
CA MET A 1 -14.29 17.45 -0.25
C MET A 1 -13.33 17.40 -1.42
N ASN A 2 -12.51 18.43 -1.58
CA ASN A 2 -11.51 18.47 -2.65
C ASN A 2 -10.38 17.47 -2.34
N ALA A 3 -9.71 16.90 -3.36
CA ALA A 3 -8.59 15.96 -3.20
C ALA A 3 -7.49 16.52 -2.26
N PHE A 4 -7.31 17.84 -2.31
CA PHE A 4 -6.39 18.59 -1.46
C PHE A 4 -6.73 18.51 0.05
N GLU A 5 -8.02 18.49 0.41
CA GLU A 5 -8.43 18.37 1.81
C GLU A 5 -8.10 16.98 2.37
N VAL A 6 -8.31 15.94 1.56
CA VAL A 6 -7.93 14.56 1.92
C VAL A 6 -6.42 14.46 2.12
N LEU A 7 -5.62 15.08 1.24
CA LEU A 7 -4.17 15.12 1.41
C LEU A 7 -3.76 15.86 2.69
N ARG A 8 -4.31 17.04 2.95
CA ARG A 8 -3.97 17.86 4.12
C ARG A 8 -4.29 17.13 5.42
N ASP A 9 -5.47 16.52 5.49
CA ASP A 9 -5.90 15.74 6.65
C ASP A 9 -5.03 14.50 6.87
N SER A 10 -4.68 13.82 5.77
CA SER A 10 -3.76 12.67 5.82
C SER A 10 -2.37 13.11 6.28
N LEU A 11 -1.89 14.29 5.87
CA LEU A 11 -0.59 14.83 6.23
C LEU A 11 -0.54 15.25 7.70
N TYR A 12 -1.61 15.84 8.21
CA TYR A 12 -1.74 16.17 9.62
C TYR A 12 -1.76 14.89 10.49
N PHE A 13 -2.54 13.88 10.08
CA PHE A 13 -2.59 12.59 10.77
C PHE A 13 -1.24 11.88 10.74
N PHE A 14 -0.59 11.83 9.57
CA PHE A 14 0.73 11.22 9.42
C PHE A 14 1.77 11.90 10.29
N LYS A 15 1.82 13.24 10.31
CA LYS A 15 2.75 13.99 11.19
C LYS A 15 2.48 13.72 12.67
N ARG A 16 1.20 13.69 13.08
CA ARG A 16 0.82 13.47 14.49
C ARG A 16 1.14 12.06 14.98
N HIS A 17 1.04 11.06 14.09
CA HIS A 17 1.25 9.64 14.44
C HIS A 17 2.57 9.07 13.89
N LEU A 18 3.45 9.94 13.41
CA LEU A 18 4.69 9.58 12.72
C LEU A 18 5.56 8.65 13.55
N VAL A 19 5.78 8.99 14.83
CA VAL A 19 6.65 8.20 15.72
C VAL A 19 6.14 6.77 15.88
N SER A 20 4.83 6.59 16.02
CA SER A 20 4.24 5.25 16.19
C SER A 20 4.21 4.46 14.87
N ILE A 21 3.98 5.13 13.73
CA ILE A 21 4.10 4.50 12.41
C ILE A 21 5.54 4.03 12.20
N VAL A 22 6.53 4.88 12.50
CA VAL A 22 7.95 4.53 12.43
C VAL A 22 8.26 3.36 13.35
N GLN A 23 7.84 3.39 14.62
CA GLN A 23 8.12 2.28 15.55
C GLN A 23 7.52 0.93 15.12
N LEU A 24 6.37 0.95 14.42
CA LEU A 24 5.74 -0.26 13.89
C LEU A 24 6.41 -0.73 12.60
N CYS A 25 6.62 0.19 11.65
CA CYS A 25 7.07 -0.14 10.30
C CYS A 25 8.58 -0.29 10.21
N LEU A 26 9.38 0.50 10.92
CA LEU A 26 10.84 0.49 10.83
C LEU A 26 11.47 -0.89 11.13
N PRO A 27 11.11 -1.63 12.19
CA PRO A 27 11.64 -2.98 12.39
C PRO A 27 11.20 -3.96 11.28
N LEU A 28 9.97 -3.82 10.76
CA LEU A 28 9.48 -4.65 9.65
C LEU A 28 10.18 -4.34 8.33
N VAL A 29 10.40 -3.06 8.02
CA VAL A 29 11.07 -2.57 6.81
C VAL A 29 12.55 -2.95 6.84
N ILE A 30 13.21 -2.84 8.00
CA ILE A 30 14.59 -3.32 8.15
C ILE A 30 14.66 -4.83 7.93
N PHE A 31 13.72 -5.58 8.49
CA PHE A 31 13.65 -7.03 8.31
C PHE A 31 13.40 -7.41 6.84
N GLU A 32 12.50 -6.71 6.16
CA GLU A 32 12.24 -6.87 4.72
C GLU A 32 13.49 -6.53 3.89
N ALA A 33 14.12 -5.38 4.13
CA ALA A 33 15.33 -4.96 3.43
C ALA A 33 16.48 -5.94 3.65
N PHE A 34 16.61 -6.50 4.86
CA PHE A 34 17.60 -7.53 5.16
C PHE A 34 17.31 -8.82 4.39
N LEU A 35 16.05 -9.27 4.33
CA LEU A 35 15.67 -10.45 3.55
C LEU A 35 15.94 -10.24 2.05
N LEU A 36 15.57 -9.09 1.50
CA LEU A 36 15.82 -8.75 0.10
C LEU A 36 17.32 -8.71 -0.20
N GLN A 37 18.12 -8.11 0.68
CA GLN A 37 19.58 -8.05 0.54
C GLN A 37 20.22 -9.45 0.60
N LEU A 38 19.68 -10.37 1.41
CA LEU A 38 20.10 -11.78 1.38
C LEU A 38 19.73 -12.47 0.07
N VAL A 39 18.57 -12.16 -0.53
CA VAL A 39 18.16 -12.73 -1.81
C VAL A 39 19.02 -12.21 -2.95
N ASP A 40 19.28 -10.90 -2.98
CA ASP A 40 20.13 -10.24 -3.99
C ASP A 40 21.60 -10.67 -3.88
N HIS A 41 22.09 -10.96 -2.67
CA HIS A 41 23.45 -11.49 -2.53
C HIS A 41 23.63 -12.88 -3.17
N ASN A 42 22.54 -13.63 -3.32
CA ASN A 42 22.56 -15.00 -3.86
C ASN A 42 22.01 -15.09 -5.30
N THR A 43 21.55 -13.97 -5.90
CA THR A 43 20.89 -13.98 -7.21
C THR A 43 21.43 -12.87 -8.12
N ASP A 44 21.76 -13.22 -9.37
CA ASP A 44 22.15 -12.22 -10.38
C ASP A 44 21.05 -11.16 -10.59
N PRO A 45 21.41 -9.86 -10.66
CA PRO A 45 20.46 -8.74 -10.70
C PRO A 45 19.51 -8.72 -11.92
N ASP A 46 19.83 -9.46 -12.99
CA ASP A 46 19.05 -9.49 -14.23
C ASP A 46 18.03 -10.64 -14.30
N SER A 47 18.00 -11.54 -13.30
CA SER A 47 17.05 -12.65 -13.27
C SER A 47 15.83 -12.30 -12.43
N PHE A 48 14.62 -12.45 -13.00
CA PHE A 48 13.38 -12.46 -12.21
C PHE A 48 13.41 -13.63 -11.22
N SER A 49 13.96 -13.37 -10.02
CA SER A 49 14.07 -14.38 -8.99
C SER A 49 12.68 -14.70 -8.46
N SER A 50 12.24 -15.94 -8.67
CA SER A 50 11.01 -16.46 -8.07
C SER A 50 11.06 -16.35 -6.54
N VAL A 51 12.27 -16.34 -5.94
CA VAL A 51 12.50 -16.13 -4.51
C VAL A 51 12.10 -14.72 -4.08
N SER A 52 12.45 -13.68 -4.85
CA SER A 52 12.06 -12.29 -4.54
C SER A 52 10.54 -12.11 -4.57
N VAL A 53 9.86 -12.78 -5.51
CA VAL A 53 8.39 -12.77 -5.59
C VAL A 53 7.78 -13.48 -4.38
N VAL A 54 8.33 -14.63 -3.97
CA VAL A 54 7.85 -15.37 -2.79
C VAL A 54 8.08 -14.56 -1.51
N VAL A 55 9.24 -13.93 -1.34
CA VAL A 55 9.54 -13.06 -0.19
C VAL A 55 8.59 -11.86 -0.18
N GLY A 56 8.39 -11.20 -1.32
CA GLY A 56 7.41 -10.12 -1.45
C GLY A 56 6.00 -10.59 -1.09
N LEU A 57 5.55 -11.74 -1.60
CA LEU A 57 4.23 -12.30 -1.30
C LEU A 57 4.08 -12.76 0.16
N LEU A 58 5.18 -13.07 0.86
CA LEU A 58 5.16 -13.39 2.29
C LEU A 58 5.12 -12.13 3.14
N VAL A 59 6.00 -11.17 2.85
CA VAL A 59 6.26 -10.00 3.70
C VAL A 59 5.26 -8.88 3.45
N TYR A 60 4.94 -8.58 2.18
CA TYR A 60 4.04 -7.49 1.81
C TYR A 60 2.64 -7.63 2.43
N PRO A 61 1.97 -8.80 2.39
CA PRO A 61 0.67 -8.98 3.05
C PRO A 61 0.70 -8.74 4.55
N LEU A 62 1.77 -9.20 5.22
CA LEU A 62 1.91 -9.07 6.66
C LEU A 62 2.12 -7.59 7.04
N TYR A 63 3.01 -6.91 6.31
CA TYR A 63 3.31 -5.50 6.48
C TYR A 63 2.08 -4.62 6.21
N THR A 64 1.44 -4.80 5.06
CA THR A 64 0.29 -3.97 4.66
C THR A 64 -0.91 -4.22 5.56
N ALA A 65 -1.19 -5.47 5.95
CA ALA A 65 -2.26 -5.75 6.92
C ALA A 65 -1.98 -5.12 8.29
N ALA A 66 -0.74 -5.19 8.79
CA ALA A 66 -0.38 -4.58 10.07
C ALA A 66 -0.52 -3.05 10.04
N LEU A 67 -0.10 -2.45 8.93
CA LEU A 67 -0.24 -1.02 8.68
C LEU A 67 -1.72 -0.61 8.64
N ILE A 68 -2.56 -1.34 7.90
CA ILE A 68 -3.99 -1.04 7.80
C ILE A 68 -4.68 -1.14 9.16
N LEU A 69 -4.43 -2.23 9.92
CA LEU A 69 -5.01 -2.41 11.26
C LEU A 69 -4.53 -1.32 12.24
N PHE A 70 -3.25 -0.93 12.14
CA PHE A 70 -2.72 0.18 12.93
C PHE A 70 -3.43 1.50 12.61
N LEU A 71 -3.62 1.81 11.32
CA LEU A 71 -4.31 3.01 10.89
C LEU A 71 -5.77 3.03 11.36
N ASP A 72 -6.49 1.91 11.27
CA ASP A 72 -7.86 1.79 11.75
C ASP A 72 -7.96 1.99 13.26
N ALA A 73 -7.13 1.28 14.04
CA ALA A 73 -7.13 1.41 15.49
C ALA A 73 -6.80 2.85 15.93
N ARG A 74 -5.84 3.51 15.28
CA ARG A 74 -5.51 4.91 15.56
C ARG A 74 -6.62 5.87 15.16
N THR A 75 -7.34 5.60 14.07
CA THR A 75 -8.51 6.38 13.67
C THR A 75 -9.64 6.26 14.70
N ARG A 76 -9.77 5.10 15.36
CA ARG A 76 -10.68 4.86 16.49
C ARG A 76 -10.20 5.44 17.81
N GLY A 77 -9.00 6.02 17.86
CA GLY A 77 -8.39 6.54 19.08
C GLY A 77 -7.75 5.47 19.98
N GLU A 78 -7.67 4.23 19.50
CA GLU A 78 -7.07 3.11 20.23
C GLU A 78 -5.55 3.06 20.01
N SER A 79 -4.84 2.51 21.00
CA SER A 79 -3.40 2.27 20.95
C SER A 79 -3.09 0.78 21.18
N PRO A 80 -3.48 -0.11 20.26
CA PRO A 80 -3.21 -1.53 20.40
C PRO A 80 -1.70 -1.79 20.41
N ARG A 81 -1.29 -2.85 21.10
CA ARG A 81 0.12 -3.25 21.12
C ARG A 81 0.51 -3.75 19.73
N THR A 82 1.73 -3.40 19.31
CA THR A 82 2.32 -3.83 18.03
C THR A 82 2.23 -5.35 17.81
N LEU A 83 2.40 -6.14 18.87
CA LEU A 83 2.31 -7.60 18.82
C LEU A 83 0.90 -8.09 18.49
N ASP A 84 -0.14 -7.44 19.02
CA ASP A 84 -1.53 -7.82 18.76
C ASP A 84 -1.91 -7.57 17.30
N LEU A 85 -1.44 -6.44 16.76
CA LEU A 85 -1.60 -6.10 15.33
C LEU A 85 -0.89 -7.13 14.45
N LEU A 86 0.36 -7.48 14.78
CA LEU A 86 1.12 -8.50 14.04
C LEU A 86 0.46 -9.88 14.11
N ALA A 87 -0.08 -10.27 15.27
CA ALA A 87 -0.80 -11.52 15.43
C ALA A 87 -2.10 -11.55 14.60
N MET A 88 -2.86 -10.44 14.56
CA MET A 88 -4.03 -10.33 13.69
C MET A 88 -3.66 -10.39 12.21
N SER A 89 -2.59 -9.68 11.80
CA SER A 89 -2.07 -9.72 10.43
C SER A 89 -1.62 -11.11 10.02
N ALA A 90 -0.91 -11.83 10.90
CA ALA A 90 -0.49 -13.21 10.65
C ALA A 90 -1.68 -14.16 10.44
N ARG A 91 -2.81 -13.93 11.13
CA ARG A 91 -4.04 -14.71 10.94
C ARG A 91 -4.73 -14.40 9.60
N LEU A 92 -4.62 -13.15 9.13
CA LEU A 92 -5.17 -12.70 7.84
C LEU A 92 -4.25 -13.01 6.65
N TRP A 93 -2.98 -13.31 6.94
CA TRP A 93 -1.91 -13.54 5.96
C TRP A 93 -2.29 -14.42 4.77
N PRO A 94 -2.83 -15.65 4.92
CA PRO A 94 -3.07 -16.51 3.76
C PRO A 94 -4.16 -15.96 2.83
N ARG A 95 -5.15 -15.27 3.40
CA ARG A 95 -6.23 -14.64 2.61
C ARG A 95 -5.71 -13.41 1.89
N PHE A 96 -4.89 -12.61 2.58
CA PHE A 96 -4.29 -11.42 2.00
C PHE A 96 -3.29 -11.79 0.89
N ALA A 97 -2.42 -12.77 1.12
CA ALA A 97 -1.50 -13.28 0.09
C ALA A 97 -2.25 -13.76 -1.16
N LEU A 98 -3.37 -14.48 -0.98
CA LEU A 98 -4.22 -14.89 -2.10
C LEU A 98 -4.83 -13.69 -2.84
N LEU A 99 -5.31 -12.68 -2.11
CA LEU A 99 -5.82 -11.44 -2.70
C LEU A 99 -4.73 -10.71 -3.49
N THR A 100 -3.55 -10.52 -2.91
CA THR A 100 -2.41 -9.84 -3.55
C THR A 100 -1.97 -10.61 -4.79
N ALA A 101 -1.89 -11.94 -4.74
CA ALA A 101 -1.57 -12.76 -5.90
C ALA A 101 -2.60 -12.59 -7.03
N LEU A 102 -3.90 -12.66 -6.71
CA LEU A 102 -4.97 -12.46 -7.68
C LEU A 102 -4.95 -11.04 -8.27
N ASN A 103 -4.80 -10.01 -7.44
CA ASN A 103 -4.68 -8.63 -7.89
C ASN A 103 -3.49 -8.45 -8.82
N THR A 104 -2.33 -8.96 -8.43
CA THR A 104 -1.09 -8.86 -9.21
C THR A 104 -1.25 -9.55 -10.56
N LEU A 105 -1.81 -10.76 -10.59
CA LEU A 105 -2.10 -11.48 -11.84
C LEU A 105 -3.08 -10.70 -12.74
N LEU A 106 -4.14 -10.12 -12.17
CA LEU A 106 -5.08 -9.30 -12.94
C LEU A 106 -4.42 -8.04 -13.49
N ILE A 107 -3.58 -7.37 -12.72
CA ILE A 107 -2.86 -6.17 -13.14
C ILE A 107 -1.86 -6.51 -14.24
N LEU A 108 -1.09 -7.60 -14.10
CA LEU A 108 -0.17 -8.12 -15.11
C LEU A 108 -0.91 -8.45 -16.41
N LEU A 109 -2.04 -9.16 -16.32
CA LEU A 109 -2.86 -9.50 -17.47
C LEU A 109 -3.46 -8.24 -18.12
N GLY A 110 -3.89 -7.27 -17.30
CA GLY A 110 -4.34 -5.96 -17.77
C GLY A 110 -3.26 -5.23 -18.54
N LEU A 111 -2.06 -5.09 -17.95
CA LEU A 111 -0.89 -4.46 -18.58
C LEU A 111 -0.47 -5.19 -19.87
N SER A 112 -0.51 -6.52 -19.88
CA SER A 112 -0.21 -7.34 -21.05
C SER A 112 -1.20 -7.13 -22.19
N LEU A 113 -2.46 -6.82 -21.88
CA LEU A 113 -3.48 -6.56 -22.89
C LEU A 113 -3.35 -5.12 -23.42
N TYR A 114 -3.19 -4.14 -22.53
CA TYR A 114 -2.86 -2.75 -22.84
C TYR A 114 -2.49 -1.96 -21.57
N PHE A 115 -1.72 -0.88 -21.67
CA PHE A 115 -1.31 -0.11 -20.47
C PHE A 115 -2.50 0.47 -19.68
N LEU A 116 -3.53 0.96 -20.39
CA LEU A 116 -4.74 1.55 -19.79
C LEU A 116 -5.53 0.57 -18.89
N PRO A 117 -5.91 -0.65 -19.32
CA PRO A 117 -6.63 -1.60 -18.48
C PRO A 117 -5.81 -2.06 -17.27
N GLY A 118 -4.49 -2.18 -17.39
CA GLY A 118 -3.62 -2.42 -16.25
C GLY A 118 -3.73 -1.31 -15.19
N LEU A 119 -3.64 -0.05 -15.61
CA LEU A 119 -3.80 1.11 -14.72
C LEU A 119 -5.21 1.17 -14.11
N MET A 120 -6.24 0.88 -14.90
CA MET A 120 -7.62 0.84 -14.42
C MET A 120 -7.80 -0.20 -13.32
N LEU A 121 -7.31 -1.42 -13.53
CA LEU A 121 -7.38 -2.50 -12.53
C LEU A 121 -6.58 -2.15 -11.28
N MET A 122 -5.40 -1.54 -11.42
CA MET A 122 -4.59 -1.09 -10.29
C MET A 122 -5.38 -0.14 -9.37
N VAL A 123 -6.04 0.86 -9.94
CA VAL A 123 -6.86 1.81 -9.17
C VAL A 123 -8.12 1.13 -8.63
N MET A 124 -8.78 0.29 -9.44
CA MET A 124 -10.04 -0.36 -9.06
C MET A 124 -9.87 -1.41 -7.96
N LEU A 125 -8.70 -2.05 -7.88
CA LEU A 125 -8.37 -3.07 -6.89
C LEU A 125 -7.62 -2.51 -5.67
N ALA A 126 -7.22 -1.24 -5.69
CA ALA A 126 -6.50 -0.58 -4.60
C ALA A 126 -7.25 -0.65 -3.26
N PHE A 127 -8.59 -0.68 -3.26
CA PHE A 127 -9.40 -0.80 -2.04
C PHE A 127 -9.63 -2.23 -1.57
N GLY A 128 -9.27 -3.24 -2.36
CA GLY A 128 -9.49 -4.64 -2.04
C GLY A 128 -8.76 -5.06 -0.77
N GLU A 129 -7.51 -4.59 -0.61
CA GLU A 129 -6.68 -4.90 0.56
C GLU A 129 -7.31 -4.37 1.85
N TYR A 130 -7.84 -3.14 1.81
CA TYR A 130 -8.54 -2.51 2.93
C TYR A 130 -9.85 -3.24 3.26
N LEU A 131 -10.62 -3.63 2.25
CA LEU A 131 -11.87 -4.38 2.42
C LEU A 131 -11.64 -5.76 3.05
N LEU A 132 -10.58 -6.46 2.64
CA LEU A 132 -10.25 -7.76 3.22
C LEU A 132 -9.81 -7.60 4.68
N VAL A 133 -8.95 -6.64 4.99
CA VAL A 133 -8.40 -6.45 6.34
C VAL A 133 -9.44 -5.88 7.31
N LEU A 134 -10.15 -4.84 6.90
CA LEU A 134 -11.07 -4.10 7.79
C LEU A 134 -12.45 -4.74 7.87
N ARG A 135 -12.96 -5.30 6.76
CA ARG A 135 -14.28 -5.94 6.72
C ARG A 135 -14.23 -7.46 6.78
N GLY A 136 -13.04 -8.06 6.79
CA GLY A 136 -12.87 -9.52 6.86
C GLY A 136 -13.40 -10.27 5.63
N LEU A 137 -13.61 -9.57 4.50
CA LEU A 137 -14.18 -10.16 3.28
C LEU A 137 -13.23 -11.19 2.66
N GLY A 138 -13.80 -12.20 1.99
CA GLY A 138 -12.99 -13.15 1.21
C GLY A 138 -12.29 -12.44 0.03
N PRO A 139 -11.14 -12.96 -0.46
CA PRO A 139 -10.33 -12.30 -1.52
C PRO A 139 -11.14 -11.88 -2.74
N LEU A 140 -11.90 -12.82 -3.32
CA LEU A 140 -12.76 -12.56 -4.48
C LEU A 140 -13.88 -11.55 -4.18
N GLN A 141 -14.43 -11.57 -2.97
CA GLN A 141 -15.49 -10.64 -2.55
C GLN A 141 -14.93 -9.23 -2.37
N ALA A 142 -13.74 -9.10 -1.75
CA ALA A 142 -13.05 -7.84 -1.57
C ALA A 142 -12.71 -7.19 -2.91
N MET A 143 -12.28 -7.96 -3.92
CA MET A 143 -12.04 -7.44 -5.27
C MET A 143 -13.32 -6.89 -5.91
N LYS A 144 -14.42 -7.67 -5.88
CA LYS A 144 -15.70 -7.25 -6.45
C LYS A 144 -16.24 -5.99 -5.80
N GLU A 145 -16.14 -5.92 -4.47
CA GLU A 145 -16.60 -4.76 -3.72
C GLU A 145 -15.68 -3.54 -3.95
N SER A 146 -14.36 -3.75 -4.08
CA SER A 146 -13.41 -2.70 -4.46
C SER A 146 -13.76 -2.10 -5.83
N LEU A 147 -14.05 -2.95 -6.82
CA LEU A 147 -14.51 -2.53 -8.15
C LEU A 147 -15.81 -1.71 -8.06
N ARG A 148 -16.76 -2.14 -7.23
CA ARG A 148 -18.03 -1.43 -7.03
C ARG A 148 -17.81 -0.03 -6.43
N LEU A 149 -17.01 0.07 -5.38
CA LEU A 149 -16.70 1.34 -4.71
C LEU A 149 -15.91 2.30 -5.61
N THR A 150 -14.99 1.78 -6.42
CA THR A 150 -14.12 2.60 -7.29
C THR A 150 -14.81 3.04 -8.58
N ARG A 151 -15.79 2.31 -9.11
CA ARG A 151 -16.45 2.62 -10.40
C ARG A 151 -17.10 4.02 -10.43
N GLY A 152 -17.60 4.52 -9.31
CA GLY A 152 -18.20 5.87 -9.20
C GLY A 152 -17.20 7.00 -8.91
N HIS A 153 -16.00 6.68 -8.45
CA HIS A 153 -15.01 7.66 -7.98
C HIS A 153 -13.63 7.49 -8.62
N PHE A 154 -13.52 6.71 -9.70
CA PHE A 154 -12.27 6.35 -10.36
C PHE A 154 -11.35 7.54 -10.59
N TRP A 155 -11.84 8.60 -11.25
CA TRP A 155 -11.06 9.80 -11.53
C TRP A 155 -10.56 10.50 -10.28
N ARG A 156 -11.34 10.50 -9.21
CA ARG A 156 -10.98 11.12 -7.94
C ARG A 156 -9.90 10.32 -7.23
N ILE A 157 -9.99 8.99 -7.29
CA ILE A 157 -9.00 8.07 -6.74
C ILE A 157 -7.70 8.17 -7.53
N LEU A 158 -7.79 8.09 -8.85
CA LEU A 158 -6.66 8.24 -9.76
C LEU A 158 -5.95 9.58 -9.51
N LEU A 159 -6.67 10.70 -9.46
CA LEU A 159 -6.09 12.02 -9.21
C LEU A 159 -5.42 12.09 -7.84
N CYS A 160 -6.05 11.57 -6.78
CA CYS A 160 -5.43 11.50 -5.45
C CYS A 160 -4.14 10.68 -5.46
N ILE A 161 -4.15 9.50 -6.06
CA ILE A 161 -2.98 8.63 -6.16
C ILE A 161 -1.88 9.34 -6.96
N LEU A 162 -2.21 9.96 -8.10
CA LEU A 162 -1.26 10.67 -8.94
C LEU A 162 -0.64 11.85 -8.21
N CYS A 163 -1.44 12.66 -7.50
CA CYS A 163 -0.94 13.78 -6.70
C CYS A 163 0.08 13.37 -5.62
N VAL A 164 0.00 12.14 -5.11
CA VAL A 164 0.96 11.62 -4.11
C VAL A 164 2.14 10.92 -4.79
N MET A 165 1.88 10.11 -5.82
CA MET A 165 2.90 9.34 -6.53
C MET A 165 3.84 10.21 -7.36
N THR A 166 3.34 11.27 -8.02
CA THR A 166 4.15 12.17 -8.85
C THR A 166 5.31 12.81 -8.08
N PRO A 167 5.12 13.47 -6.92
CA PRO A 167 6.24 14.04 -6.17
C PRO A 167 7.17 12.97 -5.60
N LEU A 168 6.64 11.80 -5.23
CA LEU A 168 7.43 10.63 -4.79
C LEU A 168 8.37 10.12 -5.88
N TRP A 169 7.86 9.96 -7.10
CA TRP A 169 8.65 9.55 -8.27
C TRP A 169 9.68 10.60 -8.66
N LEU A 170 9.29 11.87 -8.65
CA LEU A 170 10.20 12.98 -8.95
C LEU A 170 11.34 13.04 -7.94
N LEU A 171 11.05 12.87 -6.65
CA LEU A 171 12.05 12.82 -5.59
C LEU A 171 13.00 11.65 -5.80
N LYS A 172 12.48 10.44 -6.06
CA LYS A 172 13.31 9.26 -6.30
C LYS A 172 14.21 9.44 -7.54
N GLY A 173 13.66 9.95 -8.64
CA GLY A 173 14.42 10.24 -9.86
C GLY A 173 15.50 11.29 -9.64
N ALA A 174 15.20 12.36 -8.90
CA ALA A 174 16.19 13.38 -8.55
C ALA A 174 17.31 12.82 -7.66
N THR A 175 16.99 11.99 -6.67
CA THR A 175 18.00 11.34 -5.82
C THR A 175 18.92 10.45 -6.63
N LEU A 176 18.37 9.64 -7.54
CA LEU A 176 19.17 8.77 -8.42
C LEU A 176 20.02 9.56 -9.42
N ALA A 177 19.52 10.69 -9.92
CA ALA A 177 20.27 11.55 -10.83
C ALA A 177 21.43 12.28 -10.13
N VAL A 178 21.28 12.64 -8.85
CA VAL A 178 22.33 13.29 -8.05
C VAL A 178 23.35 12.28 -7.50
N TYR A 179 22.94 11.02 -7.27
CA TYR A 179 23.79 9.96 -6.72
C TYR A 179 23.80 8.70 -7.63
N PRO A 180 24.48 8.74 -8.79
CA PRO A 180 24.70 7.56 -9.63
C PRO A 180 25.65 6.56 -8.94
N GLU A 181 25.49 5.26 -9.22
CA GLU A 181 26.24 4.15 -8.63
C GLU A 181 27.77 4.27 -8.82
N PRO A 182 28.63 3.76 -7.89
CA PRO A 182 28.39 2.68 -6.93
C PRO A 182 28.16 3.20 -5.51
N GLN A 183 26.95 2.98 -4.99
CA GLN A 183 26.60 3.42 -3.65
C GLN A 183 27.19 2.46 -2.61
N ASN A 184 27.65 3.01 -1.48
CA ASN A 184 27.83 2.21 -0.29
C ASN A 184 26.47 1.56 0.05
N PRO A 185 26.41 0.25 0.38
CA PRO A 185 25.15 -0.44 0.66
C PRO A 185 24.33 0.24 1.77
N VAL A 186 25.00 0.94 2.69
CA VAL A 186 24.36 1.75 3.75
C VAL A 186 23.59 2.96 3.21
N LEU A 187 24.12 3.66 2.19
CA LEU A 187 23.45 4.81 1.57
C LEU A 187 22.23 4.38 0.76
N ALA A 188 22.33 3.26 0.03
CA ALA A 188 21.20 2.67 -0.68
C ALA A 188 20.06 2.33 0.28
N VAL A 189 20.38 1.63 1.38
CA VAL A 189 19.40 1.30 2.43
C VAL A 189 18.76 2.54 3.04
N LEU A 190 19.52 3.62 3.27
CA LEU A 190 18.96 4.88 3.78
C LEU A 190 17.98 5.54 2.80
N ILE A 191 18.34 5.59 1.52
CA ILE A 191 17.51 6.16 0.46
C ILE A 191 16.23 5.33 0.30
N ASP A 192 16.35 4.00 0.24
CA ASP A 192 15.20 3.10 0.12
C ASP A 192 14.32 3.16 1.37
N SER A 193 14.90 3.24 2.57
CA SER A 193 14.14 3.43 3.81
C SER A 193 13.37 4.74 3.80
N ALA A 194 13.99 5.83 3.33
CA ALA A 194 13.32 7.11 3.19
C ALA A 194 12.19 7.03 2.15
N HIS A 195 12.40 6.35 1.03
CA HIS A 195 11.37 6.17 0.02
C HIS A 195 10.20 5.33 0.53
N SER A 196 10.47 4.18 1.15
CA SER A 196 9.46 3.34 1.81
C SER A 196 8.69 4.09 2.89
N PHE A 197 9.38 4.97 3.63
CA PHE A 197 8.75 5.84 4.61
C PHE A 197 7.82 6.88 3.98
N LEU A 198 8.21 7.52 2.87
CA LEU A 198 7.30 8.39 2.13
C LEU A 198 6.17 7.59 1.47
N GLN A 199 6.41 6.34 1.08
CA GLN A 199 5.39 5.47 0.50
C GLN A 199 4.29 5.14 1.51
N LEU A 200 4.60 5.05 2.81
CA LEU A 200 3.60 4.92 3.88
C LEU A 200 2.56 6.04 3.87
N PHE A 201 2.97 7.26 3.49
CA PHE A 201 2.04 8.38 3.35
C PHE A 201 0.97 8.09 2.30
N THR A 202 1.32 7.42 1.20
CA THR A 202 0.38 6.99 0.16
C THR A 202 -0.66 6.04 0.73
N SER A 203 -0.27 5.08 1.56
CA SER A 203 -1.21 4.17 2.23
C SER A 203 -2.15 4.91 3.18
N VAL A 204 -1.69 5.94 3.87
CA VAL A 204 -2.55 6.79 4.72
C VAL A 204 -3.57 7.56 3.90
N VAL A 205 -3.15 8.15 2.79
CA VAL A 205 -4.04 8.88 1.87
C VAL A 205 -5.08 7.92 1.27
N LEU A 206 -4.66 6.74 0.82
CA LEU A 206 -5.54 5.69 0.30
C LEU A 206 -6.53 5.22 1.36
N PHE A 207 -6.08 5.00 2.60
CA PHE A 207 -6.94 4.61 3.72
C PHE A 207 -8.00 5.68 4.02
N ARG A 208 -7.61 6.96 4.11
CA ARG A 208 -8.57 8.06 4.33
C ARG A 208 -9.55 8.19 3.16
N LEU A 209 -9.06 8.06 1.94
CA LEU A 209 -9.91 8.09 0.75
C LEU A 209 -10.90 6.92 0.75
N PHE A 210 -10.43 5.73 1.14
CA PHE A 210 -11.27 4.55 1.32
C PHE A 210 -12.35 4.81 2.37
N MET A 211 -11.99 5.30 3.56
CA MET A 211 -12.96 5.65 4.61
C MET A 211 -14.02 6.62 4.08
N LEU A 212 -13.60 7.72 3.44
CA LEU A 212 -14.50 8.74 2.89
C LEU A 212 -15.47 8.18 1.83
N ILE A 213 -14.98 7.31 0.95
CA ILE A 213 -15.81 6.67 -0.09
C ILE A 213 -16.73 5.61 0.54
N SER A 214 -16.23 4.87 1.52
CA SER A 214 -16.94 3.79 2.21
C SER A 214 -18.00 4.29 3.20
N GLU A 215 -17.92 5.55 3.64
CA GLU A 215 -18.92 6.29 4.43
C GLU A 215 -19.92 7.06 3.54
N SER A 216 -19.65 7.19 2.24
CA SER A 216 -20.57 7.78 1.27
C SER A 216 -21.58 6.81 0.58
N PRO A 217 -21.87 5.57 1.04
CA PRO A 217 -22.66 4.64 0.25
C PRO A 217 -24.17 4.90 0.32
N ASP A 218 -24.66 5.91 1.04
CA ASP A 218 -26.10 6.16 1.20
C ASP A 218 -26.54 7.58 0.86
N LYS A 219 -26.51 7.93 -0.43
CA LYS A 219 -27.34 9.05 -0.93
C LYS A 219 -27.91 8.84 -2.33
N ARG A 220 -27.89 7.62 -2.87
CA ARG A 220 -28.41 7.32 -4.22
C ARG A 220 -29.42 6.17 -4.32
N ASP A 221 -29.68 5.43 -3.24
CA ASP A 221 -30.75 4.42 -3.23
C ASP A 221 -32.07 4.93 -2.61
N GLY A 222 -32.22 6.26 -2.49
CA GLY A 222 -33.41 6.94 -1.95
C GLY A 222 -34.05 7.94 -2.90
N ALA A 223 -33.98 7.73 -4.21
CA ALA A 223 -34.69 8.55 -5.18
C ALA A 223 -35.40 7.70 -6.23
N VAL A 224 -36.65 7.37 -5.88
CA VAL A 224 -37.82 7.03 -6.73
C VAL A 224 -37.79 5.68 -7.44
#